data_AF-A0AAE9QYF5-F1
#
_entry.id   AF-A0AAE9QYF5-F1
#
_cell.length_a   1.000
_cell.length_b   1.000
_cell.length_c   1.000
_cell.angle_alpha   90.00
_cell.angle_beta   90.00
_cell.angle_gamma   90.00
#
_symmetry.space_group_name_H-M   'P 1'
#
loop_
_entity.id
_entity.type
_entity.pdbx_description
1 polymer ?
#
loop_
_entity_poly.entity_id
_entity_poly.type
_entity_poly.pdbx_seq_one_letter_code
_entity_poly.pdbx_strand_id
1 'polypeptide(L)'
;MAIETEKAISWMVARQGAVSYSMDYRNGPSSYDCSSAIYYALMSAGAISAGWAVNTEYMHDWLIKNGYVLIAENQDWNSQRGDVVIWGLRGQSAGAGGHVVMFVDSDNIIHCNYANNGITINNYNQTAASAGWMYSYVYRLANQNSTPSTSGKTLDTLVKETLAGKYGNGDQRKAALGNQYDAVMAVINGKSTTTQKSVDQLAQEVIAGKHGNGEGRKKALGSQYDAVQKRVTEMLKTSISGNTSKTPSEPSNSVVVNSSTEPKKTETGATGKAADTKITKEDGDLSFNGVVLKKSVLDIILAKCKEHDILPSYAITVLHFEGLWGTSAVGKADNNWGGMTWTGNENRPSGITVTQGSARPSNEGGHYMHYATVDDFLTDWFYLLRAGGSYKVSGAKTFSEAVKGMFKAGGAVYDYAASGYDSYIVGMASRLKAIEQENGPLNKYDQQTDISVGQSDKIDVVIDSLEITINGVTYTATKKPI
;
A
#
# COMPACT_ATOMS: atom_id res chain seq x y z
N MET A 1 7.94 -12.59 5.29
CA MET A 1 7.32 -11.50 6.07
C MET A 1 5.82 -11.63 5.96
N ALA A 2 5.08 -11.43 7.04
CA ALA A 2 3.61 -11.46 7.03
C ALA A 2 3.08 -10.05 6.81
N ILE A 3 2.17 -9.88 5.85
CA ILE A 3 1.49 -8.59 5.61
C ILE A 3 0.35 -8.43 6.62
N GLU A 4 0.33 -7.31 7.32
CA GLU A 4 -0.72 -6.94 8.28
C GLU A 4 -1.87 -6.19 7.58
N THR A 5 -2.82 -6.91 6.99
CA THR A 5 -3.94 -6.31 6.23
C THR A 5 -4.66 -5.17 6.94
N GLU A 6 -4.86 -5.26 8.26
CA GLU A 6 -5.53 -4.19 9.01
C GLU A 6 -4.70 -2.90 9.08
N LYS A 7 -3.37 -3.01 9.06
CA LYS A 7 -2.48 -1.84 8.99
C LYS A 7 -2.60 -1.16 7.63
N ALA A 8 -2.72 -1.93 6.54
CA ALA A 8 -2.94 -1.39 5.20
C ALA A 8 -4.29 -0.67 5.10
N ILE A 9 -5.37 -1.30 5.57
CA ILE A 9 -6.70 -0.66 5.57
C ILE A 9 -6.69 0.60 6.44
N SER A 10 -6.11 0.54 7.65
CA SER A 10 -6.02 1.70 8.55
C SER A 10 -5.23 2.85 7.92
N TRP A 11 -4.16 2.55 7.19
CA TRP A 11 -3.37 3.53 6.46
C TRP A 11 -4.22 4.28 5.42
N MET A 12 -5.11 3.57 4.71
CA MET A 12 -6.01 4.16 3.72
C MET A 12 -7.13 4.96 4.40
N VAL A 13 -7.74 4.42 5.46
CA VAL A 13 -8.80 5.11 6.24
C VAL A 13 -8.30 6.44 6.79
N ALA A 14 -7.09 6.46 7.37
CA ALA A 14 -6.49 7.68 7.93
C ALA A 14 -6.25 8.80 6.88
N ARG A 15 -6.34 8.48 5.59
CA ARG A 15 -6.13 9.41 4.48
C ARG A 15 -7.43 9.81 3.78
N GLN A 16 -8.57 9.29 4.19
CA GLN A 16 -9.87 9.74 3.67
C GLN A 16 -10.06 11.23 3.92
N GLY A 17 -10.43 11.98 2.87
CA GLY A 17 -10.60 13.44 2.93
C GLY A 17 -9.33 14.26 3.14
N ALA A 18 -8.16 13.62 3.30
CA ALA A 18 -6.87 14.30 3.51
C ALA A 18 -5.96 14.25 2.27
N VAL A 19 -6.29 13.43 1.28
CA VAL A 19 -5.49 13.21 0.07
C VAL A 19 -6.37 13.29 -1.17
N SER A 20 -5.81 13.76 -2.28
CA SER A 20 -6.49 13.83 -3.58
C SER A 20 -6.12 12.67 -4.50
N TYR A 21 -6.92 12.49 -5.56
CA TYR A 21 -6.59 11.53 -6.62
C TYR A 21 -5.65 12.19 -7.64
N SER A 22 -4.55 11.52 -7.97
CA SER A 22 -3.66 11.97 -9.06
C SER A 22 -2.86 10.80 -9.63
N MET A 23 -2.92 10.63 -10.95
CA MET A 23 -2.06 9.70 -11.69
C MET A 23 -0.65 10.27 -11.91
N ASP A 24 -0.51 11.59 -11.91
CA ASP A 24 0.79 12.26 -12.06
C ASP A 24 1.54 12.31 -10.73
N TYR A 25 0.82 12.66 -9.65
CA TYR A 25 1.35 12.82 -8.30
C TYR A 25 0.89 11.68 -7.40
N ARG A 26 1.29 10.46 -7.76
CA ARG A 26 0.78 9.24 -7.13
C ARG A 26 1.59 8.75 -5.92
N ASN A 27 2.65 9.44 -5.52
CA ASN A 27 3.61 8.96 -4.51
C ASN A 27 3.39 9.51 -3.10
N GLY A 28 2.29 10.22 -2.85
CA GLY A 28 2.06 10.93 -1.60
C GLY A 28 2.94 12.16 -1.42
N PRO A 29 2.86 12.82 -0.25
CA PRO A 29 1.94 12.50 0.84
C PRO A 29 0.50 12.97 0.58
N SER A 30 0.32 13.97 -0.29
CA SER A 30 -0.96 14.67 -0.50
C SER A 30 -1.87 14.04 -1.57
N SER A 31 -1.35 13.14 -2.41
CA SER A 31 -2.12 12.54 -3.49
C SER A 31 -1.62 11.16 -3.88
N TYR A 32 -2.53 10.33 -4.37
CA TYR A 32 -2.29 8.96 -4.80
C TYR A 32 -3.18 8.64 -6.02
N ASP A 33 -2.85 7.59 -6.77
CA ASP A 33 -3.83 6.94 -7.65
C ASP A 33 -4.28 5.61 -7.04
N CYS A 34 -5.14 4.89 -7.74
CA CYS A 34 -5.74 3.66 -7.22
C CYS A 34 -4.69 2.61 -6.85
N SER A 35 -3.70 2.38 -7.72
CA SER A 35 -2.67 1.37 -7.51
C SER A 35 -1.59 1.82 -6.53
N SER A 36 -1.21 3.11 -6.53
CA SER A 36 -0.21 3.62 -5.61
C SER A 36 -0.74 3.68 -4.18
N ALA A 37 -2.01 4.03 -3.98
CA ALA A 37 -2.62 4.04 -2.65
C ALA A 37 -2.58 2.63 -2.03
N ILE A 38 -2.93 1.61 -2.81
CA ILE A 38 -2.89 0.20 -2.39
C ILE A 38 -1.45 -0.25 -2.14
N TYR A 39 -0.51 0.14 -3.01
CA TYR A 39 0.92 -0.14 -2.83
C TYR A 39 1.45 0.43 -1.51
N TYR A 40 1.26 1.72 -1.25
CA TYR A 40 1.77 2.36 -0.03
C TYR A 40 1.06 1.87 1.24
N ALA A 41 -0.23 1.57 1.14
CA ALA A 41 -0.98 0.93 2.21
C ALA A 41 -0.36 -0.43 2.59
N LEU A 42 -0.16 -1.32 1.61
CA LEU A 42 0.42 -2.64 1.83
C LEU A 42 1.89 -2.57 2.26
N MET A 43 2.66 -1.65 1.71
CA MET A 43 4.03 -1.33 2.16
C MET A 43 4.07 -0.96 3.64
N SER A 44 3.17 -0.07 4.07
CA SER A 44 3.07 0.28 5.49
C SER A 44 2.72 -0.92 6.37
N ALA A 45 2.09 -1.95 5.78
CA ALA A 45 1.70 -3.21 6.40
C ALA A 45 2.73 -4.33 6.30
N GLY A 46 3.96 -4.06 5.85
CA GLY A 46 5.03 -5.06 5.79
C GLY A 46 5.13 -5.80 4.45
N ALA A 47 4.45 -5.32 3.40
CA ALA A 47 4.72 -5.77 2.04
C ALA A 47 6.15 -5.40 1.63
N ILE A 48 6.80 -6.30 0.87
CA ILE A 48 8.10 -6.02 0.27
C ILE A 48 7.97 -4.89 -0.75
N SER A 49 8.87 -3.92 -0.62
CA SER A 49 8.97 -2.80 -1.57
C SER A 49 9.28 -3.30 -2.97
N ALA A 50 8.54 -2.77 -3.96
CA ALA A 50 8.94 -2.89 -5.36
C ALA A 50 10.04 -1.86 -5.72
N GLY A 51 10.39 -0.96 -4.80
CA GLY A 51 11.27 0.18 -5.06
C GLY A 51 10.57 1.40 -5.67
N TRP A 52 9.31 1.25 -6.12
CA TRP A 52 8.46 2.29 -6.70
C TRP A 52 6.99 1.92 -6.46
N ALA A 53 6.09 2.91 -6.49
CA ALA A 53 4.66 2.62 -6.41
C ALA A 53 4.20 1.85 -7.64
N VAL A 54 3.92 0.55 -7.50
CA VAL A 54 3.52 -0.25 -8.66
C VAL A 54 2.25 0.30 -9.31
N ASN A 55 2.18 0.26 -10.64
CA ASN A 55 0.95 0.58 -11.38
C ASN A 55 0.04 -0.65 -11.45
N THR A 56 -1.15 -0.50 -12.04
CA THR A 56 -2.15 -1.57 -12.18
C THR A 56 -1.60 -2.84 -12.83
N GLU A 57 -0.78 -2.71 -13.89
CA GLU A 57 -0.19 -3.84 -14.62
C GLU A 57 0.82 -4.65 -13.79
N TYR A 58 1.69 -3.94 -13.07
CA TYR A 58 2.74 -4.58 -12.27
C TYR A 58 2.23 -5.04 -10.89
N MET A 59 1.08 -4.54 -10.45
CA MET A 59 0.46 -4.92 -9.17
C MET A 59 0.20 -6.43 -9.10
N HIS A 60 -0.19 -7.07 -10.21
CA HIS A 60 -0.41 -8.52 -10.28
C HIS A 60 0.79 -9.32 -9.76
N ASP A 61 1.96 -9.13 -10.38
CA ASP A 61 3.16 -9.88 -10.02
C ASP A 61 3.69 -9.48 -8.64
N TRP A 62 3.53 -8.19 -8.29
CA TRP A 62 3.94 -7.70 -6.99
C TRP A 62 3.11 -8.28 -5.85
N LEU A 63 1.79 -8.42 -6.01
CA LEU A 63 0.92 -9.08 -5.03
C LEU A 63 1.35 -10.54 -4.84
N ILE A 64 1.60 -11.29 -5.92
CA ILE A 64 2.08 -12.69 -5.83
C ILE A 64 3.40 -12.79 -5.08
N LYS A 65 4.38 -11.92 -5.38
CA LYS A 65 5.66 -11.86 -4.64
C LYS A 65 5.46 -11.57 -3.14
N ASN A 66 4.40 -10.86 -2.81
CA ASN A 66 3.99 -10.53 -1.45
C ASN A 66 3.14 -11.61 -0.76
N GLY A 67 3.02 -12.79 -1.37
CA GLY A 67 2.30 -13.92 -0.81
C GLY A 67 0.79 -13.89 -1.06
N TYR A 68 0.29 -13.02 -1.94
CA TYR A 68 -1.07 -13.15 -2.45
C TYR A 68 -1.17 -14.30 -3.45
N VAL A 69 -2.36 -14.86 -3.57
CA VAL A 69 -2.74 -15.85 -4.57
C VAL A 69 -3.93 -15.33 -5.36
N LEU A 70 -3.95 -15.60 -6.67
CA LEU A 70 -5.11 -15.34 -7.51
C LEU A 70 -6.21 -16.36 -7.16
N ILE A 71 -7.36 -15.89 -6.68
CA ILE A 71 -8.47 -16.75 -6.25
C ILE A 71 -9.65 -16.75 -7.23
N ALA A 72 -9.77 -15.72 -8.05
CA ALA A 72 -10.77 -15.62 -9.10
C ALA A 72 -10.26 -14.71 -10.23
N GLU A 73 -10.62 -15.07 -11.46
CA GLU A 73 -10.36 -14.28 -12.66
C GLU A 73 -11.67 -14.21 -13.45
N ASN A 74 -12.21 -12.99 -13.58
CA ASN A 74 -13.44 -12.65 -14.28
C ASN A 74 -14.64 -13.58 -13.99
N GLN A 75 -14.79 -13.93 -12.72
CA GLN A 75 -15.86 -14.79 -12.20
C GLN A 75 -16.19 -14.38 -10.76
N ASP A 76 -17.37 -14.79 -10.29
CA ASP A 76 -17.82 -14.52 -8.93
C ASP A 76 -16.91 -15.20 -7.89
N TRP A 77 -16.82 -14.58 -6.72
CA TRP A 77 -16.12 -15.14 -5.57
C TRP A 77 -16.78 -14.69 -4.26
N ASN A 78 -16.50 -15.42 -3.18
CA ASN A 78 -16.87 -14.98 -1.84
C ASN A 78 -15.83 -13.96 -1.34
N SER A 79 -16.18 -12.68 -1.40
CA SER A 79 -15.35 -11.56 -0.97
C SER A 79 -15.00 -11.63 0.51
N GLN A 80 -13.77 -11.27 0.82
CA GLN A 80 -13.26 -11.17 2.18
C GLN A 80 -12.52 -9.85 2.37
N ARG A 81 -12.58 -9.32 3.59
CA ARG A 81 -11.77 -8.18 4.00
C ARG A 81 -10.30 -8.47 3.72
N GLY A 82 -9.63 -7.54 3.04
CA GLY A 82 -8.24 -7.68 2.60
C GLY A 82 -8.05 -8.25 1.20
N ASP A 83 -9.12 -8.73 0.53
CA ASP A 83 -9.04 -9.07 -0.89
C ASP A 83 -8.67 -7.82 -1.70
N VAL A 84 -7.70 -7.95 -2.59
CA VAL A 84 -7.31 -6.90 -3.52
C VAL A 84 -7.83 -7.28 -4.89
N VAL A 85 -8.60 -6.40 -5.52
CA VAL A 85 -9.14 -6.62 -6.86
C VAL A 85 -8.50 -5.64 -7.82
N ILE A 86 -8.02 -6.17 -8.94
CA ILE A 86 -7.51 -5.41 -10.06
C ILE A 86 -8.50 -5.51 -11.21
N TRP A 87 -9.03 -4.36 -11.63
CA TRP A 87 -9.89 -4.21 -12.80
C TRP A 87 -9.06 -3.82 -14.02
N GLY A 88 -9.49 -4.30 -15.19
CA GLY A 88 -8.81 -4.14 -16.48
C GLY A 88 -8.11 -5.44 -16.90
N LEU A 89 -8.16 -5.75 -18.20
CA LEU A 89 -7.45 -6.91 -18.74
C LEU A 89 -5.93 -6.68 -18.61
N ARG A 90 -5.19 -7.66 -18.12
CA ARG A 90 -3.73 -7.56 -18.03
C ARG A 90 -3.13 -7.29 -19.42
N GLY A 91 -2.24 -6.31 -19.49
CA GLY A 91 -1.67 -5.73 -20.71
C GLY A 91 -2.51 -4.60 -21.34
N GLN A 92 -3.67 -4.25 -20.76
CA GLN A 92 -4.57 -3.18 -21.24
C GLN A 92 -5.14 -2.31 -20.09
N SER A 93 -4.65 -2.52 -18.86
CA SER A 93 -5.12 -1.90 -17.61
C SER A 93 -4.32 -0.66 -17.18
N ALA A 94 -3.42 -0.17 -18.04
CA ALA A 94 -2.66 1.05 -17.80
C ALA A 94 -3.53 2.32 -17.88
N GLY A 95 -3.17 3.34 -17.09
CA GLY A 95 -3.90 4.61 -17.05
C GLY A 95 -5.37 4.41 -16.64
N ALA A 96 -6.30 4.96 -17.42
CA ALA A 96 -7.74 4.82 -17.19
C ALA A 96 -8.30 3.42 -17.55
N GLY A 97 -7.48 2.55 -18.16
CA GLY A 97 -7.88 1.20 -18.57
C GLY A 97 -8.01 0.20 -17.41
N GLY A 98 -7.62 0.59 -16.20
CA GLY A 98 -7.67 -0.29 -15.04
C GLY A 98 -7.79 0.45 -13.72
N HIS A 99 -8.10 -0.31 -12.67
CA HIS A 99 -8.36 0.24 -11.35
C HIS A 99 -8.06 -0.79 -10.26
N VAL A 100 -7.58 -0.36 -9.10
CA VAL A 100 -7.25 -1.26 -7.99
C VAL A 100 -8.04 -0.88 -6.76
N VAL A 101 -8.61 -1.88 -6.10
CA VAL A 101 -9.44 -1.73 -4.91
C VAL A 101 -9.06 -2.79 -3.87
N MET A 102 -9.31 -2.49 -2.59
CA MET A 102 -9.17 -3.47 -1.51
C MET A 102 -10.46 -3.57 -0.71
N PHE A 103 -10.94 -4.77 -0.44
CA PHE A 103 -12.14 -5.00 0.35
C PHE A 103 -11.91 -4.66 1.83
N VAL A 104 -12.84 -3.91 2.41
CA VAL A 104 -12.89 -3.65 3.85
C VAL A 104 -13.93 -4.54 4.53
N ASP A 105 -14.92 -5.08 3.84
CA ASP A 105 -15.82 -6.10 4.38
C ASP A 105 -16.29 -7.01 3.25
N SER A 106 -17.48 -7.62 3.34
CA SER A 106 -18.04 -8.44 2.26
C SER A 106 -18.48 -7.61 1.06
N ASP A 107 -18.86 -6.35 1.26
CA ASP A 107 -19.61 -5.57 0.27
C ASP A 107 -18.93 -4.26 -0.11
N ASN A 108 -18.02 -3.77 0.73
CA ASN A 108 -17.41 -2.46 0.60
C ASN A 108 -15.90 -2.57 0.30
N ILE A 109 -15.44 -1.64 -0.52
CA ILE A 109 -14.03 -1.48 -0.91
C ILE A 109 -13.51 -0.11 -0.49
N ILE A 110 -12.23 -0.06 -0.16
CA ILE A 110 -11.46 1.17 0.00
C ILE A 110 -10.50 1.33 -1.18
N HIS A 111 -10.45 2.53 -1.75
CA HIS A 111 -9.63 2.82 -2.91
C HIS A 111 -9.43 4.32 -3.10
N CYS A 112 -8.36 4.71 -3.78
CA CYS A 112 -8.21 6.08 -4.27
C CYS A 112 -8.85 6.18 -5.67
N ASN A 113 -9.72 7.14 -5.91
CA ASN A 113 -10.42 7.26 -7.20
C ASN A 113 -10.66 8.71 -7.64
N TYR A 114 -10.75 8.84 -8.96
CA TYR A 114 -11.01 10.11 -9.64
C TYR A 114 -12.38 10.70 -9.29
N ALA A 115 -13.43 9.87 -9.26
CA ALA A 115 -14.81 10.32 -9.07
C ALA A 115 -15.04 11.04 -7.73
N ASN A 116 -14.28 10.70 -6.70
CA ASN A 116 -14.38 11.31 -5.37
C ASN A 116 -13.12 12.10 -4.99
N ASN A 117 -12.19 12.28 -5.95
CA ASN A 117 -10.93 13.01 -5.78
C ASN A 117 -10.18 12.66 -4.48
N GLY A 118 -9.93 11.38 -4.25
CA GLY A 118 -9.24 10.94 -3.03
C GLY A 118 -9.54 9.51 -2.65
N ILE A 119 -9.21 9.15 -1.42
CA ILE A 119 -9.51 7.83 -0.85
C ILE A 119 -10.92 7.82 -0.25
N THR A 120 -11.75 6.88 -0.70
CA THR A 120 -13.11 6.67 -0.21
C THR A 120 -13.42 5.19 0.01
N ILE A 121 -14.45 4.94 0.82
CA ILE A 121 -15.07 3.62 0.96
C ILE A 121 -16.37 3.63 0.17
N ASN A 122 -16.53 2.70 -0.76
CA ASN A 122 -17.70 2.59 -1.62
C ASN A 122 -18.16 1.13 -1.71
N ASN A 123 -19.43 0.91 -2.06
CA ASN A 123 -19.95 -0.43 -2.29
C ASN A 123 -19.37 -1.01 -3.59
N TYR A 124 -18.82 -2.23 -3.53
CA TYR A 124 -18.14 -2.86 -4.66
C TYR A 124 -19.04 -3.00 -5.88
N ASN A 125 -20.24 -3.57 -5.72
CA ASN A 125 -21.14 -3.83 -6.84
C ASN A 125 -21.60 -2.55 -7.53
N GLN A 126 -21.86 -1.49 -6.77
CA GLN A 126 -22.21 -0.18 -7.33
C GLN A 126 -21.03 0.43 -8.10
N THR A 127 -19.83 0.42 -7.52
CA THR A 127 -18.63 0.97 -8.16
C THR A 127 -18.23 0.17 -9.39
N ALA A 128 -18.28 -1.17 -9.34
CA ALA A 128 -18.01 -2.05 -10.48
C ALA A 128 -19.04 -1.85 -11.60
N ALA A 129 -20.33 -1.70 -11.27
CA ALA A 129 -21.36 -1.39 -12.25
C ALA A 129 -21.14 -0.01 -12.91
N SER A 130 -20.78 1.03 -12.14
CA SER A 130 -20.44 2.35 -12.69
C SER A 130 -19.19 2.34 -13.56
N ALA A 131 -18.25 1.42 -13.29
CA ALA A 131 -17.08 1.19 -14.13
C ALA A 131 -17.37 0.29 -15.36
N GLY A 132 -18.61 -0.19 -15.53
CA GLY A 132 -19.01 -1.02 -16.67
C GLY A 132 -18.63 -2.50 -16.54
N TRP A 133 -18.49 -3.02 -15.32
CA TRP A 133 -18.11 -4.42 -15.05
C TRP A 133 -16.84 -4.84 -15.79
N MET A 134 -15.78 -4.06 -15.59
CA MET A 134 -14.47 -4.33 -16.17
C MET A 134 -13.98 -5.74 -15.81
N TYR A 135 -13.20 -6.33 -16.72
CA TYR A 135 -12.52 -7.59 -16.46
C TYR A 135 -11.76 -7.52 -15.13
N SER A 136 -11.82 -8.55 -14.29
CA SER A 136 -11.29 -8.48 -12.93
C SER A 136 -10.40 -9.66 -12.54
N TYR A 137 -9.40 -9.38 -11.70
CA TYR A 137 -8.54 -10.36 -11.07
C TYR A 137 -8.58 -10.15 -9.56
N VAL A 138 -8.86 -11.21 -8.81
CA VAL A 138 -9.05 -11.16 -7.36
C VAL A 138 -7.89 -11.86 -6.68
N TYR A 139 -7.17 -11.10 -5.87
CA TYR A 139 -6.02 -11.57 -5.12
C TYR A 139 -6.33 -11.60 -3.63
N ARG A 140 -5.99 -12.72 -2.99
CA ARG A 140 -6.11 -12.90 -1.54
C ARG A 140 -4.76 -13.28 -0.95
N LEU A 141 -4.37 -12.65 0.15
CA LEU A 141 -3.15 -13.01 0.85
C LEU A 141 -3.24 -14.46 1.35
N ALA A 142 -2.27 -15.31 0.99
CA ALA A 142 -2.20 -16.67 1.45
C ALA A 142 -1.88 -16.70 2.96
N ASN A 143 -2.49 -17.63 3.70
CA ASN A 143 -2.31 -17.77 5.15
C ASN A 143 -2.63 -16.49 5.95
N GLN A 144 -3.68 -15.76 5.56
CA GLN A 144 -4.30 -14.75 6.42
C GLN A 144 -4.58 -15.38 7.79
N ASN A 145 -3.85 -14.94 8.83
CA ASN A 145 -4.33 -15.08 10.19
C ASN A 145 -5.60 -14.24 10.27
N SER A 146 -6.73 -14.90 10.00
CA SER A 146 -8.08 -14.35 9.99
C SER A 146 -8.24 -13.23 11.03
N THR A 147 -8.68 -12.06 10.59
CA THR A 147 -9.09 -10.96 11.48
C THR A 147 -9.95 -11.56 12.60
N PRO A 148 -9.63 -11.35 13.90
CA PRO A 148 -10.33 -12.02 14.98
C PRO A 148 -11.81 -11.64 14.94
N SER A 149 -12.64 -12.54 14.43
CA SER A 149 -14.08 -12.34 14.37
C SER A 149 -14.60 -11.96 15.76
N THR A 150 -15.30 -10.83 15.83
CA THR A 150 -16.03 -10.41 17.03
C THR A 150 -17.38 -11.13 17.14
N SER A 151 -17.78 -11.85 16.10
CA SER A 151 -19.06 -12.53 16.00
C SER A 151 -19.13 -13.71 16.97
N GLY A 152 -20.02 -13.61 17.96
CA GLY A 152 -20.20 -14.63 19.00
C GLY A 152 -19.31 -14.48 20.24
N LYS A 153 -18.46 -13.45 20.32
CA LYS A 153 -17.64 -13.18 21.50
C LYS A 153 -18.40 -12.38 22.55
N THR A 154 -18.15 -12.67 23.83
CA THR A 154 -18.77 -11.92 24.94
C THR A 154 -18.11 -10.56 25.13
N LEU A 155 -18.84 -9.59 25.70
CA LEU A 155 -18.31 -8.25 25.99
C LEU A 155 -17.04 -8.29 26.86
N ASP A 156 -16.96 -9.20 27.84
CA ASP A 156 -15.78 -9.38 28.70
C ASP A 156 -14.56 -9.91 27.92
N THR A 157 -14.79 -10.87 27.01
CA THR A 157 -13.73 -11.36 26.11
C THR A 157 -13.21 -10.24 25.23
N LEU A 158 -14.11 -9.44 24.65
CA LEU A 158 -13.73 -8.31 23.81
C LEU A 158 -12.96 -7.26 24.62
N VAL A 159 -13.40 -6.91 25.83
CA VAL A 159 -12.68 -5.97 26.72
C VAL A 159 -11.27 -6.46 27.06
N LYS A 160 -11.10 -7.73 27.43
CA LYS A 160 -9.78 -8.32 27.73
C LYS A 160 -8.87 -8.34 26.51
N GLU A 161 -9.40 -8.76 25.36
CA GLU A 161 -8.64 -8.80 24.11
C GLU A 161 -8.31 -7.37 23.62
N THR A 162 -9.17 -6.39 23.86
CA THR A 162 -8.91 -4.97 23.58
C THR A 162 -7.82 -4.39 24.50
N LEU A 163 -7.84 -4.72 25.80
CA LEU A 163 -6.79 -4.32 26.74
C LEU A 163 -5.45 -5.00 26.42
N ALA A 164 -5.47 -6.22 25.90
CA ALA A 164 -4.31 -6.94 25.40
C ALA A 164 -3.83 -6.47 24.00
N GLY A 165 -4.46 -5.44 23.43
CA GLY A 165 -4.04 -4.81 22.17
C GLY A 165 -4.48 -5.54 20.90
N LYS A 166 -5.29 -6.61 20.97
CA LYS A 166 -5.69 -7.42 19.79
C LYS A 166 -6.51 -6.67 18.75
N TYR A 167 -7.11 -5.56 19.12
CA TYR A 167 -7.99 -4.76 18.26
C TYR A 167 -7.39 -3.39 17.92
N GLY A 168 -6.11 -3.18 18.20
CA GLY A 168 -5.45 -1.90 17.92
C GLY A 168 -6.01 -0.72 18.73
N ASN A 169 -5.76 0.51 18.26
CA ASN A 169 -6.03 1.75 18.99
C ASN A 169 -6.83 2.77 18.13
N GLY A 170 -7.60 3.67 18.77
CA GLY A 170 -8.35 4.72 18.06
C GLY A 170 -9.36 4.17 17.04
N ASP A 171 -9.32 4.68 15.81
CA ASP A 171 -10.24 4.28 14.73
C ASP A 171 -10.07 2.82 14.29
N GLN A 172 -8.86 2.25 14.46
CA GLN A 172 -8.59 0.83 14.22
C GLN A 172 -9.43 -0.06 15.16
N ARG A 173 -9.52 0.34 16.43
CA ARG A 173 -10.32 -0.35 17.46
C ARG A 173 -11.81 -0.21 17.18
N LYS A 174 -12.22 0.96 16.70
CA LYS A 174 -13.61 1.25 16.31
C LYS A 174 -14.05 0.41 15.12
N ALA A 175 -13.20 0.28 14.10
CA ALA A 175 -13.45 -0.58 12.96
C ALA A 175 -13.48 -2.07 13.33
N ALA A 176 -12.54 -2.54 14.16
CA ALA A 176 -12.42 -3.95 14.51
C ALA A 176 -13.52 -4.44 15.46
N LEU A 177 -13.97 -3.60 16.41
CA LEU A 177 -15.06 -3.94 17.32
C LEU A 177 -16.45 -3.64 16.73
N GLY A 178 -16.53 -2.77 15.72
CA GLY A 178 -17.79 -2.39 15.05
C GLY A 178 -18.84 -1.94 16.06
N ASN A 179 -20.03 -2.56 16.00
CA ASN A 179 -21.14 -2.27 16.91
C ASN A 179 -20.83 -2.55 18.40
N GLN A 180 -19.79 -3.30 18.72
CA GLN A 180 -19.36 -3.59 20.09
C GLN A 180 -18.39 -2.54 20.63
N TYR A 181 -17.89 -1.62 19.79
CA TYR A 181 -16.88 -0.63 20.17
C TYR A 181 -17.33 0.24 21.35
N ASP A 182 -18.52 0.84 21.27
CA ASP A 182 -19.00 1.75 22.31
C ASP A 182 -19.18 1.03 23.66
N ALA A 183 -19.68 -0.22 23.62
CA ALA A 183 -19.85 -1.04 24.82
C ALA A 183 -18.51 -1.44 25.45
N VAL A 184 -17.53 -1.84 24.63
CA VAL A 184 -16.19 -2.22 25.10
C VAL A 184 -15.45 -1.01 25.68
N MET A 185 -15.51 0.14 25.01
CA MET A 185 -14.83 1.35 25.44
C MET A 185 -15.50 2.00 26.66
N ALA A 186 -16.82 1.86 26.83
CA ALA A 186 -17.51 2.29 28.04
C ALA A 186 -17.02 1.52 29.28
N VAL A 187 -16.73 0.22 29.14
CA VAL A 187 -16.16 -0.61 30.21
C VAL A 187 -14.70 -0.23 30.47
N ILE A 188 -13.86 -0.11 29.44
CA ILE A 188 -12.43 0.22 29.57
C ILE A 188 -12.22 1.61 30.18
N ASN A 189 -13.03 2.59 29.78
CA ASN A 189 -12.93 3.98 30.26
C ASN A 189 -13.59 4.18 31.64
N GLY A 190 -13.97 3.11 32.34
CA GLY A 190 -14.55 3.16 33.68
C GLY A 190 -15.94 3.81 33.76
N LYS A 191 -16.62 4.00 32.62
CA LYS A 191 -17.98 4.58 32.55
C LYS A 191 -19.09 3.55 32.71
N SER A 192 -18.75 2.25 32.78
CA SER A 192 -19.66 1.14 33.03
C SER A 192 -18.91 -0.01 33.71
N THR A 193 -19.41 -0.52 34.83
CA THR A 193 -18.92 -1.78 35.42
C THR A 193 -19.64 -2.95 34.76
N THR A 194 -18.89 -3.99 34.37
CA THR A 194 -19.42 -5.25 33.83
C THR A 194 -20.40 -5.88 34.79
N THR A 195 -21.68 -5.53 34.68
CA THR A 195 -22.75 -6.28 35.34
C THR A 195 -23.00 -7.50 34.47
N GLN A 196 -22.22 -8.55 34.72
CA GLN A 196 -22.56 -9.87 34.23
C GLN A 196 -23.91 -10.21 34.87
N LYS A 197 -24.97 -10.40 34.07
CA LYS A 197 -26.23 -10.98 34.57
C LYS A 197 -25.86 -12.26 35.31
N SER A 198 -26.33 -12.42 36.55
CA SER A 198 -25.98 -13.60 37.34
C SER A 198 -26.47 -14.86 36.64
N VAL A 199 -25.85 -16.00 36.97
CA VAL A 199 -26.27 -17.32 36.47
C VAL A 199 -27.76 -17.56 36.78
N ASP A 200 -28.27 -17.03 37.90
CA ASP A 200 -29.69 -17.08 38.26
C ASP A 200 -30.57 -16.28 37.31
N GLN A 201 -30.18 -15.06 36.95
CA GLN A 201 -30.93 -14.21 36.05
C GLN A 201 -30.96 -14.79 34.63
N LEU A 202 -29.85 -15.34 34.16
CA LEU A 202 -29.77 -16.02 32.87
C LEU A 202 -30.57 -17.33 32.86
N ALA A 203 -30.57 -18.08 33.97
CA ALA A 203 -31.38 -19.29 34.09
C ALA A 203 -32.89 -18.98 34.01
N GLN A 204 -33.34 -17.89 34.63
CA GLN A 204 -34.73 -17.43 34.53
C GLN A 204 -35.10 -17.00 33.11
N GLU A 205 -34.22 -16.29 32.39
CA GLU A 205 -34.47 -15.90 31.00
C GLU A 205 -34.50 -17.10 30.05
N VAL A 206 -33.72 -18.14 30.32
CA VAL A 206 -33.74 -19.41 29.58
C VAL A 206 -35.05 -20.16 29.81
N ILE A 207 -35.54 -20.20 31.05
CA ILE A 207 -36.85 -20.77 31.39
C ILE A 207 -37.98 -19.97 30.72
N ALA A 208 -37.83 -18.65 30.63
CA ALA A 208 -38.75 -17.75 29.91
C ALA A 208 -38.62 -17.81 28.37
N GLY A 209 -37.79 -18.70 27.81
CA GLY A 209 -37.68 -18.94 26.38
C GLY A 209 -36.89 -17.90 25.58
N LYS A 210 -36.27 -16.91 26.23
CA LYS A 210 -35.59 -15.77 25.57
C LYS A 210 -34.28 -16.14 24.87
N HIS A 211 -33.76 -17.34 25.11
CA HIS A 211 -32.45 -17.80 24.63
C HIS A 211 -32.54 -18.98 23.67
N GLY A 212 -33.72 -19.24 23.09
CA GLY A 212 -33.93 -20.35 22.15
C GLY A 212 -33.76 -21.75 22.79
N ASN A 213 -33.69 -22.77 21.93
CA ASN A 213 -33.55 -24.18 22.32
C ASN A 213 -32.30 -24.82 21.69
N GLY A 214 -31.86 -25.96 22.23
CA GLY A 214 -30.77 -26.77 21.68
C GLY A 214 -29.48 -26.00 21.39
N GLU A 215 -29.05 -26.05 20.13
CA GLU A 215 -27.81 -25.42 19.65
C GLU A 215 -27.89 -23.88 19.63
N GLY A 216 -29.08 -23.32 19.39
CA GLY A 216 -29.32 -21.88 19.49
C GLY A 216 -29.06 -21.34 20.90
N ARG A 217 -29.43 -22.12 21.93
CA ARG A 217 -29.15 -21.79 23.33
C ARG A 217 -27.67 -21.88 23.70
N LYS A 218 -26.99 -22.91 23.20
CA LYS A 218 -25.53 -23.05 23.35
C LYS A 218 -24.80 -21.85 22.75
N LYS A 219 -25.24 -21.41 21.56
CA LYS A 219 -24.69 -20.23 20.89
C LYS A 219 -24.99 -18.93 21.65
N ALA A 220 -26.19 -18.78 22.21
CA ALA A 220 -26.60 -17.59 22.96
C ALA A 220 -25.88 -17.44 24.32
N LEU A 221 -25.65 -18.55 25.04
CA LEU A 221 -25.05 -18.53 26.38
C LEU A 221 -23.53 -18.74 26.38
N GLY A 222 -22.96 -19.26 25.30
CA GLY A 222 -21.51 -19.43 25.12
C GLY A 222 -20.87 -20.20 26.28
N SER A 223 -19.79 -19.65 26.85
CA SER A 223 -19.07 -20.26 27.98
C SER A 223 -19.88 -20.37 29.27
N GLN A 224 -21.00 -19.64 29.40
CA GLN A 224 -21.89 -19.73 30.57
C GLN A 224 -22.95 -20.82 30.40
N TYR A 225 -23.02 -21.48 29.23
CA TYR A 225 -24.02 -22.49 28.93
C TYR A 225 -24.07 -23.59 29.99
N ASP A 226 -22.93 -24.17 30.37
CA ASP A 226 -22.92 -25.30 31.32
C ASP A 226 -23.39 -24.89 32.72
N ALA A 227 -22.96 -23.72 33.21
CA ALA A 227 -23.36 -23.19 34.50
C ALA A 227 -24.85 -22.80 34.54
N VAL A 228 -25.34 -22.12 33.50
CA VAL A 228 -26.73 -21.70 33.37
C VAL A 228 -27.65 -22.90 33.12
N GLN A 229 -27.26 -23.85 32.28
CA GLN A 229 -28.06 -25.05 32.00
C GLN A 229 -28.15 -25.96 33.23
N LYS A 230 -27.08 -26.06 34.03
CA LYS A 230 -27.11 -26.73 35.33
C LYS A 230 -28.10 -26.03 36.27
N ARG A 231 -28.07 -24.69 36.34
CA ARG A 231 -28.97 -23.91 37.18
C ARG A 231 -30.43 -23.96 36.72
N VAL A 232 -30.69 -23.92 35.41
CA VAL A 232 -32.02 -24.15 34.81
C VAL A 232 -32.55 -25.53 35.19
N THR A 233 -31.69 -26.56 35.17
CA THR A 233 -32.07 -27.92 35.56
C THR A 233 -32.40 -27.99 37.05
N GLU A 234 -31.66 -27.30 37.92
CA GLU A 234 -31.97 -27.18 39.35
C GLU A 234 -33.29 -26.43 39.60
N MET A 235 -33.51 -25.30 38.91
CA MET A 235 -34.74 -24.52 39.00
C MET A 235 -35.96 -25.31 38.51
N LEU A 236 -35.84 -26.03 37.39
CA LEU A 236 -36.92 -26.88 36.87
C LEU A 236 -37.16 -28.11 37.74
N LYS A 237 -36.14 -28.71 38.36
CA LYS A 237 -36.34 -29.78 39.35
C LYS A 237 -37.08 -29.29 40.59
N THR A 238 -36.83 -28.05 41.01
CA THR A 238 -37.54 -27.41 42.12
C THR A 238 -38.99 -27.08 41.73
N SER A 239 -39.24 -26.69 40.47
CA SER A 239 -40.58 -26.42 39.93
C SER A 239 -41.40 -27.69 39.61
N ILE A 240 -40.76 -28.82 39.32
CA ILE A 240 -41.44 -30.10 39.01
C ILE A 240 -41.93 -30.82 40.27
N SER A 241 -41.51 -30.41 41.47
CA SER A 241 -42.18 -30.83 42.70
C SER A 241 -43.53 -30.13 42.93
N GLY A 242 -43.91 -29.18 42.06
CA GLY A 242 -45.12 -28.37 42.19
C GLY A 242 -45.93 -28.32 40.89
N ASN A 243 -46.83 -29.28 40.75
CA ASN A 243 -48.14 -29.13 40.11
C ASN A 243 -48.29 -29.49 38.60
N THR A 244 -49.41 -30.16 38.36
CA THR A 244 -49.83 -30.94 37.19
C THR A 244 -50.72 -30.17 36.19
N SER A 245 -50.66 -30.61 34.92
CA SER A 245 -51.80 -30.80 33.97
C SER A 245 -52.21 -29.73 32.92
N LYS A 246 -52.37 -30.24 31.68
CA LYS A 246 -53.30 -29.93 30.56
C LYS A 246 -52.98 -28.93 29.42
N THR A 247 -52.72 -29.52 28.24
CA THR A 247 -53.00 -29.12 26.83
C THR A 247 -54.51 -29.29 26.47
N PRO A 248 -55.03 -29.12 25.22
CA PRO A 248 -54.52 -28.54 23.94
C PRO A 248 -55.52 -27.71 23.06
N SER A 249 -55.04 -27.04 21.99
CA SER A 249 -55.59 -27.13 20.60
C SER A 249 -55.00 -26.12 19.57
N GLU A 250 -54.69 -26.63 18.36
CA GLU A 250 -54.17 -26.07 17.07
C GLU A 250 -55.32 -25.60 16.09
N PRO A 251 -55.16 -25.33 14.76
CA PRO A 251 -54.21 -24.49 13.96
C PRO A 251 -54.89 -23.73 12.75
N SER A 252 -54.14 -23.02 11.86
CA SER A 252 -54.50 -22.83 10.41
C SER A 252 -53.40 -22.19 9.52
N ASN A 253 -52.91 -22.97 8.52
CA ASN A 253 -52.65 -22.75 7.06
C ASN A 253 -52.96 -21.36 6.40
N SER A 254 -52.46 -20.90 5.23
CA SER A 254 -51.42 -21.25 4.20
C SER A 254 -51.53 -20.25 2.99
N VAL A 255 -50.55 -20.24 2.04
CA VAL A 255 -50.62 -19.94 0.57
C VAL A 255 -49.94 -18.66 -0.04
N VAL A 256 -48.78 -18.90 -0.69
CA VAL A 256 -48.22 -18.58 -2.06
C VAL A 256 -48.93 -17.59 -3.02
N VAL A 257 -48.19 -16.75 -3.78
CA VAL A 257 -48.24 -16.56 -5.28
C VAL A 257 -46.99 -15.81 -5.82
N ASN A 258 -46.40 -16.40 -6.89
CA ASN A 258 -45.36 -15.90 -7.82
C ASN A 258 -45.89 -14.86 -8.83
N SER A 259 -45.04 -13.99 -9.39
CA SER A 259 -44.84 -13.90 -10.86
C SER A 259 -43.74 -12.91 -11.30
N SER A 260 -43.04 -13.34 -12.35
CA SER A 260 -41.84 -12.81 -13.01
C SER A 260 -42.16 -11.83 -14.13
N THR A 261 -41.19 -11.03 -14.60
CA THR A 261 -40.93 -10.79 -16.04
C THR A 261 -39.67 -9.91 -16.30
N GLU A 262 -38.81 -10.41 -17.18
CA GLU A 262 -37.80 -9.73 -18.01
C GLU A 262 -38.21 -10.07 -19.49
N PRO A 263 -37.52 -9.68 -20.62
CA PRO A 263 -36.31 -8.87 -20.84
C PRO A 263 -36.37 -7.91 -22.08
N LYS A 264 -35.30 -7.13 -22.39
CA LYS A 264 -34.70 -7.07 -23.76
C LYS A 264 -33.35 -6.32 -23.84
N LYS A 265 -32.56 -6.78 -24.81
CA LYS A 265 -31.12 -6.61 -25.13
C LYS A 265 -30.93 -5.77 -26.40
N THR A 266 -29.85 -4.97 -26.53
CA THR A 266 -29.26 -4.60 -27.84
C THR A 266 -27.76 -4.27 -27.76
N GLU A 267 -27.06 -4.63 -28.84
CA GLU A 267 -25.63 -4.82 -29.15
C GLU A 267 -24.82 -3.55 -29.56
N THR A 268 -23.57 -3.42 -29.08
CA THR A 268 -22.21 -3.45 -29.71
C THR A 268 -21.81 -2.46 -30.82
N GLY A 269 -20.59 -1.90 -30.68
CA GLY A 269 -19.77 -1.32 -31.74
C GLY A 269 -18.30 -1.12 -31.29
N ALA A 270 -17.34 -1.66 -32.06
CA ALA A 270 -15.91 -1.83 -31.75
C ALA A 270 -14.99 -0.73 -32.32
N THR A 271 -13.81 -0.50 -31.72
CA THR A 271 -12.66 0.17 -32.39
C THR A 271 -11.27 -0.29 -31.90
N GLY A 272 -10.43 -0.68 -32.88
CA GLY A 272 -8.97 -0.49 -33.05
C GLY A 272 -7.93 -0.67 -31.91
N LYS A 273 -7.06 -1.69 -32.06
CA LYS A 273 -5.76 -1.84 -31.34
C LYS A 273 -4.63 -1.07 -32.05
N ALA A 274 -3.83 -0.31 -31.31
CA ALA A 274 -2.51 0.18 -31.73
C ALA A 274 -1.41 -0.63 -31.03
N ALA A 275 -0.33 -0.94 -31.75
CA ALA A 275 0.72 -1.89 -31.37
C ALA A 275 1.79 -1.25 -30.46
N ASP A 276 2.21 -1.99 -29.43
CA ASP A 276 3.22 -1.63 -28.43
C ASP A 276 4.63 -2.04 -28.90
N THR A 277 5.52 -1.07 -29.09
CA THR A 277 6.93 -1.33 -29.44
C THR A 277 7.74 -1.61 -28.17
N LYS A 278 7.99 -2.89 -27.90
CA LYS A 278 8.77 -3.36 -26.74
C LYS A 278 10.26 -3.00 -26.94
N ILE A 279 10.75 -1.95 -26.29
CA ILE A 279 12.19 -1.59 -26.32
C ILE A 279 12.98 -2.72 -25.66
N THR A 280 13.90 -3.32 -26.41
CA THR A 280 14.75 -4.44 -25.98
C THR A 280 16.06 -3.90 -25.40
N LYS A 281 16.51 -4.51 -24.30
CA LYS A 281 17.78 -4.22 -23.62
C LYS A 281 18.93 -4.73 -24.49
N GLU A 282 19.91 -3.87 -24.76
CA GLU A 282 21.14 -4.22 -25.47
C GLU A 282 22.31 -4.42 -24.50
N ASP A 283 23.40 -5.00 -24.98
CA ASP A 283 24.58 -5.24 -24.15
C ASP A 283 25.22 -3.91 -23.71
N GLY A 284 25.53 -3.80 -22.42
CA GLY A 284 25.99 -2.56 -21.79
C GLY A 284 24.91 -1.55 -21.40
N ASP A 285 23.64 -1.77 -21.75
CA ASP A 285 22.52 -0.99 -21.21
C ASP A 285 22.28 -1.34 -19.73
N LEU A 286 21.88 -0.34 -18.93
CA LEU A 286 21.30 -0.60 -17.62
C LEU A 286 19.79 -0.70 -17.74
N SER A 287 19.19 -1.63 -17.00
CA SER A 287 17.74 -1.77 -16.95
C SER A 287 17.28 -1.81 -15.51
N PHE A 288 16.23 -1.08 -15.19
CA PHE A 288 15.57 -1.21 -13.91
C PHE A 288 14.08 -0.96 -14.11
N ASN A 289 13.25 -1.88 -13.61
CA ASN A 289 11.79 -1.71 -13.60
C ASN A 289 11.17 -1.34 -14.98
N GLY A 290 11.59 -2.04 -16.04
CA GLY A 290 11.08 -1.83 -17.40
C GLY A 290 11.58 -0.55 -18.09
N VAL A 291 12.44 0.22 -17.42
CA VAL A 291 13.13 1.39 -17.97
C VAL A 291 14.56 0.98 -18.34
N VAL A 292 15.03 1.45 -19.49
CA VAL A 292 16.38 1.18 -19.98
C VAL A 292 17.16 2.50 -20.06
N LEU A 293 18.29 2.58 -19.37
CA LEU A 293 19.31 3.59 -19.62
C LEU A 293 20.24 3.05 -20.69
N LYS A 294 20.12 3.65 -21.88
CA LYS A 294 20.93 3.26 -23.03
C LYS A 294 22.41 3.52 -22.76
N LYS A 295 23.25 2.59 -23.21
CA LYS A 295 24.71 2.66 -23.04
C LYS A 295 25.29 3.99 -23.54
N SER A 296 24.79 4.52 -24.65
CA SER A 296 25.23 5.81 -25.19
C SER A 296 25.02 6.96 -24.21
N VAL A 297 23.92 6.97 -23.46
CA VAL A 297 23.65 7.98 -22.43
C VAL A 297 24.43 7.68 -21.15
N LEU A 298 24.58 6.41 -20.78
CA LEU A 298 25.42 5.99 -19.67
C LEU A 298 26.87 6.47 -19.87
N ASP A 299 27.45 6.28 -21.05
CA ASP A 299 28.82 6.70 -21.37
C ASP A 299 28.99 8.22 -21.17
N ILE A 300 27.99 9.04 -21.54
CA ILE A 300 27.98 10.49 -21.29
C ILE A 300 27.96 10.78 -19.79
N ILE A 301 27.08 10.11 -19.03
CA ILE A 301 26.99 10.24 -17.56
C ILE A 301 28.34 9.92 -16.92
N LEU A 302 28.99 8.82 -17.33
CA LEU A 302 30.30 8.41 -16.82
C LEU A 302 31.39 9.45 -17.14
N ALA A 303 31.38 10.02 -18.35
CA ALA A 303 32.32 11.08 -18.72
C ALA A 303 32.13 12.33 -17.85
N LYS A 304 30.89 12.77 -17.62
CA LYS A 304 30.59 13.92 -16.75
C LYS A 304 30.91 13.66 -15.28
N CYS A 305 30.68 12.44 -14.81
CA CYS A 305 31.10 12.01 -13.48
C CYS A 305 32.61 12.16 -13.30
N LYS A 306 33.41 11.72 -14.28
CA LYS A 306 34.87 11.89 -14.28
C LYS A 306 35.27 13.36 -14.35
N GLU A 307 34.64 14.15 -15.21
CA GLU A 307 34.92 15.59 -15.39
C GLU A 307 34.74 16.39 -14.08
N HIS A 308 33.74 16.03 -13.28
CA HIS A 308 33.34 16.82 -12.11
C HIS A 308 33.59 16.14 -10.76
N ASP A 309 34.33 15.02 -10.76
CA ASP A 309 34.66 14.25 -9.54
C ASP A 309 33.40 13.81 -8.77
N ILE A 310 32.43 13.22 -9.49
CA ILE A 310 31.15 12.77 -8.93
C ILE A 310 31.04 11.26 -9.09
N LEU A 311 30.56 10.56 -8.06
CA LEU A 311 30.38 9.10 -8.10
C LEU A 311 29.33 8.70 -9.15
N PRO A 312 29.69 7.89 -10.17
CA PRO A 312 28.74 7.29 -11.10
C PRO A 312 27.55 6.58 -10.44
N SER A 313 27.77 5.81 -9.38
CA SER A 313 26.70 5.10 -8.67
C SER A 313 25.64 6.04 -8.13
N TYR A 314 26.05 7.21 -7.63
CA TYR A 314 25.15 8.27 -7.21
C TYR A 314 24.38 8.87 -8.39
N ALA A 315 25.08 9.30 -9.46
CA ALA A 315 24.48 9.96 -10.61
C ALA A 315 23.47 9.06 -11.34
N ILE A 316 23.83 7.80 -11.59
CA ILE A 316 22.96 6.80 -12.20
C ILE A 316 21.69 6.61 -11.36
N THR A 317 21.83 6.54 -10.04
CA THR A 317 20.71 6.30 -9.13
C THR A 317 19.76 7.49 -9.05
N VAL A 318 20.28 8.72 -8.90
CA VAL A 318 19.42 9.91 -8.75
C VAL A 318 18.67 10.23 -10.04
N LEU A 319 19.31 10.06 -11.20
CA LEU A 319 18.66 10.25 -12.50
C LEU A 319 17.58 9.21 -12.77
N HIS A 320 17.69 8.01 -12.17
CA HIS A 320 16.57 7.08 -12.13
C HIS A 320 15.50 7.54 -11.13
N PHE A 321 15.91 7.90 -9.92
CA PHE A 321 15.01 8.19 -8.80
C PHE A 321 14.06 9.35 -9.12
N GLU A 322 14.59 10.40 -9.75
CA GLU A 322 13.84 11.60 -10.16
C GLU A 322 13.16 11.42 -11.52
N GLY A 323 13.93 11.00 -12.52
CA GLY A 323 13.52 11.11 -13.92
C GLY A 323 13.10 9.81 -14.58
N LEU A 324 13.26 8.66 -13.90
CA LEU A 324 13.14 7.32 -14.48
C LEU A 324 13.97 7.20 -15.77
N TRP A 325 15.23 7.67 -15.73
CA TRP A 325 16.13 7.75 -16.89
C TRP A 325 15.45 8.33 -18.15
N GLY A 326 14.65 9.38 -17.95
CA GLY A 326 13.96 10.11 -19.00
C GLY A 326 12.58 9.62 -19.37
N THR A 327 12.09 8.54 -18.77
CA THR A 327 10.76 7.99 -19.11
C THR A 327 9.60 8.60 -18.30
N SER A 328 9.92 9.41 -17.28
CA SER A 328 8.94 10.24 -16.57
C SER A 328 8.25 11.24 -17.50
N ALA A 329 7.10 11.78 -17.10
CA ALA A 329 6.36 12.76 -17.89
C ALA A 329 7.23 13.99 -18.22
N VAL A 330 7.94 14.51 -17.22
CA VAL A 330 8.87 15.65 -17.36
C VAL A 330 10.11 15.26 -18.17
N GLY A 331 10.66 14.05 -17.96
CA GLY A 331 11.79 13.55 -18.74
C GLY A 331 11.49 13.46 -20.25
N LYS A 332 10.28 13.03 -20.61
CA LYS A 332 9.82 12.93 -22.02
C LYS A 332 9.47 14.27 -22.64
N ALA A 333 8.81 15.15 -21.88
CA ALA A 333 8.33 16.43 -22.39
C ALA A 333 9.45 17.49 -22.45
N ASP A 334 10.36 17.46 -21.48
CA ASP A 334 11.28 18.57 -21.21
C ASP A 334 12.76 18.19 -21.24
N ASN A 335 13.08 16.92 -21.52
CA ASN A 335 14.44 16.36 -21.40
C ASN A 335 15.06 16.60 -20.01
N ASN A 336 14.24 16.80 -18.98
CA ASN A 336 14.66 17.23 -17.66
C ASN A 336 14.50 16.10 -16.65
N TRP A 337 15.58 15.35 -16.41
CA TRP A 337 15.51 14.13 -15.60
C TRP A 337 15.76 14.38 -14.11
N GLY A 338 16.18 15.60 -13.74
CA GLY A 338 16.46 16.01 -12.38
C GLY A 338 15.42 16.95 -11.78
N GLY A 339 14.33 17.26 -12.49
CA GLY A 339 13.27 18.16 -12.01
C GLY A 339 13.70 19.63 -11.90
N MET A 340 14.62 20.09 -12.76
CA MET A 340 15.16 21.46 -12.69
C MET A 340 14.07 22.50 -12.96
N THR A 341 13.95 23.47 -12.05
CA THR A 341 12.90 24.50 -12.07
C THR A 341 13.28 25.68 -12.95
N TRP A 342 12.36 26.13 -13.79
CA TRP A 342 12.50 27.33 -14.62
C TRP A 342 12.72 28.58 -13.77
N THR A 343 13.78 29.34 -14.06
CA THR A 343 14.16 30.54 -13.30
C THR A 343 13.78 31.84 -14.00
N GLY A 344 13.10 31.78 -15.15
CA GLY A 344 12.82 32.96 -15.97
C GLY A 344 13.99 33.47 -16.83
N ASN A 345 15.12 32.74 -16.85
CA ASN A 345 16.28 33.10 -17.66
C ASN A 345 16.68 31.93 -18.55
N GLU A 346 16.72 32.20 -19.85
CA GLU A 346 17.06 31.23 -20.89
C GLU A 346 18.54 30.84 -20.87
N ASN A 347 19.43 31.77 -20.50
CA ASN A 347 20.88 31.54 -20.55
C ASN A 347 21.39 31.06 -19.19
N ARG A 348 21.76 29.78 -19.13
CA ARG A 348 22.25 29.15 -17.90
C ARG A 348 23.74 29.43 -17.69
N PRO A 349 24.22 29.51 -16.44
CA PRO A 349 25.64 29.65 -16.15
C PRO A 349 26.52 28.50 -16.66
N SER A 350 25.92 27.34 -16.99
CA SER A 350 26.58 26.22 -17.65
C SER A 350 26.88 26.45 -19.14
N GLY A 351 26.37 27.55 -19.73
CA GLY A 351 26.44 27.83 -21.16
C GLY A 351 25.28 27.24 -21.96
N ILE A 352 24.38 26.48 -21.32
CA ILE A 352 23.20 25.89 -21.96
C ILE A 352 22.07 26.91 -22.05
N THR A 353 21.38 26.93 -23.20
CA THR A 353 20.13 27.67 -23.37
C THR A 353 18.95 26.75 -23.09
N VAL A 354 18.03 27.22 -22.26
CA VAL A 354 16.79 26.52 -21.90
C VAL A 354 15.58 27.40 -22.20
N THR A 355 14.42 26.78 -22.32
CA THR A 355 13.13 27.47 -22.40
C THR A 355 12.22 27.06 -21.25
N GLN A 356 11.08 27.75 -21.11
CA GLN A 356 10.05 27.34 -20.17
C GLN A 356 9.41 26.02 -20.64
N GLY A 357 9.47 25.00 -19.79
CA GLY A 357 8.87 23.69 -20.02
C GLY A 357 7.50 23.51 -19.39
N SER A 358 7.15 22.26 -19.11
CA SER A 358 5.85 21.90 -18.52
C SER A 358 5.62 22.55 -17.15
N ALA A 359 4.35 22.73 -16.79
CA ALA A 359 3.97 23.29 -15.50
C ALA A 359 4.38 22.36 -14.35
N ARG A 360 4.90 22.95 -13.27
CA ARG A 360 5.16 22.24 -12.03
C ARG A 360 3.86 21.95 -11.28
N PRO A 361 3.87 20.99 -10.34
CA PRO A 361 2.75 20.77 -9.44
C PRO A 361 2.22 22.09 -8.86
N SER A 362 0.89 22.25 -8.80
CA SER A 362 0.27 23.52 -8.39
C SER A 362 0.68 23.98 -6.98
N ASN A 363 1.07 23.04 -6.11
CA ASN A 363 1.59 23.31 -4.76
C ASN A 363 3.05 23.80 -4.73
N GLU A 364 3.82 23.59 -5.80
CA GLU A 364 5.19 24.10 -5.95
C GLU A 364 5.23 25.41 -6.74
N GLY A 365 4.30 25.55 -7.69
CA GLY A 365 4.22 26.71 -8.58
C GLY A 365 5.37 26.79 -9.60
N GLY A 366 5.12 27.53 -10.67
CA GLY A 366 6.09 27.74 -11.75
C GLY A 366 6.12 26.61 -12.78
N HIS A 367 7.24 26.51 -13.49
CA HIS A 367 7.44 25.59 -14.62
C HIS A 367 8.77 24.86 -14.48
N TYR A 368 8.91 23.70 -15.12
CA TYR A 368 10.19 23.04 -15.31
C TYR A 368 11.00 23.74 -16.41
N MET A 369 12.32 23.52 -16.42
CA MET A 369 13.17 23.85 -17.56
C MET A 369 12.95 22.84 -18.68
N HIS A 370 12.79 23.33 -19.90
CA HIS A 370 12.85 22.52 -21.12
C HIS A 370 14.25 22.63 -21.73
N TYR A 371 14.89 21.48 -21.94
CA TYR A 371 16.18 21.35 -22.59
C TYR A 371 16.00 20.84 -24.02
N ALA A 372 16.79 21.37 -24.96
CA ALA A 372 16.73 20.94 -26.35
C ALA A 372 17.12 19.45 -26.49
N THR A 373 18.10 18.99 -25.71
CA THR A 373 18.53 17.60 -25.67
C THR A 373 18.79 17.10 -24.24
N VAL A 374 18.86 15.78 -24.07
CA VAL A 374 19.29 15.17 -22.81
C VAL A 374 20.74 15.53 -22.47
N ASP A 375 21.61 15.74 -23.46
CA ASP A 375 23.01 16.12 -23.23
C ASP A 375 23.11 17.56 -22.67
N ASP A 376 22.25 18.47 -23.14
CA ASP A 376 22.13 19.82 -22.58
C ASP A 376 21.69 19.78 -21.12
N PHE A 377 20.68 18.95 -20.81
CA PHE A 377 20.24 18.71 -19.43
C PHE A 377 21.38 18.15 -18.57
N LEU A 378 22.06 17.10 -19.03
CA LEU A 378 23.16 16.49 -18.28
C LEU A 378 24.26 17.51 -18.04
N THR A 379 24.62 18.32 -19.05
CA THR A 379 25.62 19.38 -18.90
C THR A 379 25.23 20.42 -17.86
N ASP A 380 23.98 20.91 -17.87
CA ASP A 380 23.52 21.91 -16.89
C ASP A 380 23.33 21.31 -15.49
N TRP A 381 22.84 20.07 -15.38
CA TRP A 381 22.64 19.40 -14.10
C TRP A 381 23.97 19.08 -13.41
N PHE A 382 24.92 18.50 -14.13
CA PHE A 382 26.27 18.24 -13.61
C PHE A 382 27.02 19.52 -13.26
N TYR A 383 26.78 20.62 -13.99
CA TYR A 383 27.32 21.93 -13.64
C TYR A 383 26.90 22.33 -12.21
N LEU A 384 25.66 22.05 -11.77
CA LEU A 384 25.25 22.37 -10.39
C LEU A 384 25.98 21.55 -9.31
N LEU A 385 26.49 20.37 -9.67
CA LEU A 385 27.14 19.42 -8.76
C LEU A 385 28.67 19.57 -8.69
N ARG A 386 29.27 20.26 -9.67
CA ARG A 386 30.71 20.47 -9.80
C ARG A 386 31.32 21.12 -8.55
N ALA A 387 32.65 21.06 -8.41
CA ALA A 387 33.37 21.78 -7.37
C ALA A 387 33.01 23.29 -7.36
N GLY A 388 32.61 23.80 -6.19
CA GLY A 388 32.13 25.19 -6.04
C GLY A 388 30.69 25.44 -6.50
N GLY A 389 29.98 24.42 -6.98
CA GLY A 389 28.57 24.48 -7.35
C GLY A 389 27.61 24.64 -6.17
N SER A 390 26.32 24.72 -6.50
CA SER A 390 25.23 24.88 -5.54
C SER A 390 25.06 23.67 -4.62
N TYR A 391 25.42 22.48 -5.10
CA TYR A 391 25.39 21.24 -4.34
C TYR A 391 26.82 20.75 -4.06
N LYS A 392 27.03 20.10 -2.90
CA LYS A 392 28.33 19.67 -2.39
C LYS A 392 28.56 18.17 -2.63
N VAL A 393 28.45 17.77 -3.90
CA VAL A 393 28.57 16.37 -4.32
C VAL A 393 29.95 16.03 -4.85
N SER A 394 30.58 16.96 -5.58
CA SER A 394 31.94 16.78 -6.09
C SER A 394 32.93 16.44 -4.96
N GLY A 395 33.72 15.39 -5.16
CA GLY A 395 34.70 14.87 -4.20
C GLY A 395 34.14 13.94 -3.11
N ALA A 396 32.82 13.71 -3.07
CA ALA A 396 32.21 12.77 -2.13
C ALA A 396 32.81 11.37 -2.28
N LYS A 397 33.14 10.75 -1.14
CA LYS A 397 33.83 9.46 -1.10
C LYS A 397 32.87 8.29 -1.02
N THR A 398 31.64 8.56 -0.64
CA THR A 398 30.59 7.56 -0.51
C THR A 398 29.27 8.04 -1.10
N PHE A 399 28.37 7.08 -1.38
CA PHE A 399 27.04 7.37 -1.91
C PHE A 399 26.23 8.22 -0.92
N SER A 400 26.28 7.89 0.36
CA SER A 400 25.57 8.63 1.40
C SER A 400 26.07 10.07 1.57
N GLU A 401 27.40 10.29 1.45
CA GLU A 401 27.99 11.63 1.41
C GLU A 401 27.51 12.42 0.18
N ALA A 402 27.52 11.79 -1.00
CA ALA A 402 27.04 12.41 -2.23
C ALA A 402 25.57 12.85 -2.12
N VAL A 403 24.70 11.98 -1.59
CA VAL A 403 23.29 12.31 -1.35
C VAL A 403 23.16 13.42 -0.30
N LYS A 404 23.93 13.39 0.78
CA LYS A 404 23.90 14.44 1.81
C LYS A 404 24.32 15.80 1.25
N GLY A 405 25.30 15.80 0.34
CA GLY A 405 25.77 16.98 -0.40
C GLY A 405 24.71 17.67 -1.25
N MET A 406 23.57 17.02 -1.52
CA MET A 406 22.43 17.61 -2.21
C MET A 406 21.52 18.46 -1.31
N PHE A 407 21.76 18.45 -0.01
CA PHE A 407 20.93 19.13 0.98
C PHE A 407 21.75 20.13 1.79
N LYS A 408 21.06 21.09 2.42
CA LYS A 408 21.70 22.02 3.36
C LYS A 408 22.39 21.28 4.50
N ALA A 409 21.88 20.11 4.88
CA ALA A 409 22.50 19.19 5.84
C ALA A 409 23.94 18.76 5.45
N GLY A 410 24.27 18.76 4.16
CA GLY A 410 25.62 18.52 3.62
C GLY A 410 26.31 19.78 3.09
N GLY A 411 25.78 20.97 3.37
CA GLY A 411 26.36 22.25 2.96
C GLY A 411 25.95 22.74 1.57
N ALA A 412 24.92 22.16 0.96
CA ALA A 412 24.33 22.73 -0.25
C ALA A 412 23.69 24.10 0.02
N VAL A 413 23.57 24.91 -1.03
CA VAL A 413 22.88 26.21 -0.98
C VAL A 413 21.36 26.00 -0.80
N TYR A 414 20.82 24.93 -1.40
CA TYR A 414 19.40 24.60 -1.40
C TYR A 414 19.20 23.14 -1.02
N ASP A 415 18.00 22.82 -0.53
CA ASP A 415 17.57 21.43 -0.40
C ASP A 415 17.03 20.95 -1.74
N TYR A 416 17.61 19.88 -2.27
CA TYR A 416 17.26 19.36 -3.59
C TYR A 416 15.81 18.87 -3.68
N ALA A 417 15.26 18.34 -2.59
CA ALA A 417 13.89 17.85 -2.50
C ALA A 417 13.18 18.39 -1.26
N ALA A 418 11.89 18.70 -1.39
CA ALA A 418 11.06 19.22 -0.29
C ALA A 418 10.87 18.23 0.87
N SER A 419 11.08 16.93 0.63
CA SER A 419 11.04 15.88 1.66
C SER A 419 12.19 15.95 2.67
N GLY A 420 13.26 16.69 2.35
CA GLY A 420 14.45 16.80 3.20
C GLY A 420 15.35 15.55 3.16
N TYR A 421 16.56 15.70 3.70
CA TYR A 421 17.63 14.70 3.60
C TYR A 421 17.25 13.33 4.18
N ASP A 422 16.71 13.28 5.42
CA ASP A 422 16.48 12.02 6.13
C ASP A 422 15.48 11.10 5.41
N SER A 423 14.43 11.67 4.82
CA SER A 423 13.48 10.91 4.00
C SER A 423 14.09 10.53 2.65
N TYR A 424 14.90 11.41 2.07
CA TYR A 424 15.43 11.24 0.72
C TYR A 424 16.51 10.15 0.65
N ILE A 425 17.41 10.09 1.64
CA ILE A 425 18.50 9.10 1.68
C ILE A 425 17.96 7.66 1.76
N VAL A 426 16.86 7.43 2.48
CA VAL A 426 16.22 6.11 2.56
C VAL A 426 15.72 5.65 1.20
N GLY A 427 15.07 6.55 0.44
CA GLY A 427 14.59 6.29 -0.91
C GLY A 427 15.75 6.04 -1.89
N MET A 428 16.78 6.88 -1.84
CA MET A 428 17.97 6.76 -2.68
C MET A 428 18.77 5.49 -2.43
N ALA A 429 19.02 5.14 -1.16
CA ALA A 429 19.74 3.91 -0.81
C ALA A 429 18.97 2.66 -1.24
N SER A 430 17.64 2.66 -1.06
CA SER A 430 16.77 1.59 -1.54
C SER A 430 16.82 1.47 -3.07
N ARG A 431 16.79 2.60 -3.77
CA ARG A 431 16.86 2.64 -5.25
C ARG A 431 18.20 2.12 -5.76
N LEU A 432 19.31 2.54 -5.16
CA LEU A 432 20.65 2.05 -5.50
C LEU A 432 20.68 0.52 -5.42
N LYS A 433 20.25 -0.05 -4.28
CA LYS A 433 20.27 -1.51 -4.07
C LYS A 433 19.38 -2.25 -5.06
N ALA A 434 18.23 -1.68 -5.41
CA ALA A 434 17.32 -2.27 -6.38
C ALA A 434 17.92 -2.26 -7.81
N ILE A 435 18.56 -1.17 -8.23
CA ILE A 435 19.27 -1.11 -9.50
C ILE A 435 20.43 -2.11 -9.52
N GLU A 436 21.18 -2.24 -8.41
CA GLU A 436 22.28 -3.19 -8.28
C GLU A 436 21.83 -4.65 -8.36
N GLN A 437 20.62 -4.98 -7.88
CA GLN A 437 20.07 -6.34 -7.98
C GLN A 437 19.85 -6.77 -9.44
N GLU A 438 19.46 -5.84 -10.33
CA GLU A 438 19.20 -6.15 -11.74
C GLU A 438 20.44 -6.03 -12.64
N ASN A 439 21.45 -5.23 -12.23
CA ASN A 439 22.59 -4.87 -13.09
C ASN A 439 23.96 -5.20 -12.50
N GLY A 440 23.98 -5.80 -11.30
CA GLY A 440 25.17 -5.95 -10.47
C GLY A 440 25.59 -4.65 -9.79
N PRO A 441 26.60 -4.70 -8.89
CA PRO A 441 27.07 -3.55 -8.13
C PRO A 441 27.43 -2.36 -9.03
N LEU A 442 26.94 -1.17 -8.70
CA LEU A 442 27.24 0.04 -9.48
C LEU A 442 28.62 0.63 -9.11
N ASN A 443 29.19 0.22 -7.98
CA ASN A 443 30.54 0.61 -7.58
C ASN A 443 31.62 0.22 -8.61
N LYS A 444 31.32 -0.71 -9.53
CA LYS A 444 32.18 -1.03 -10.67
C LYS A 444 32.45 0.19 -11.56
N TYR A 445 31.51 1.13 -11.64
CA TYR A 445 31.66 2.38 -12.41
C TYR A 445 32.43 3.43 -11.60
N ASP A 446 32.24 3.49 -10.29
CA ASP A 446 33.00 4.39 -9.39
C ASP A 446 34.50 4.09 -9.43
N GLN A 447 34.86 2.82 -9.57
CA GLN A 447 36.25 2.36 -9.70
C GLN A 447 36.85 2.61 -11.08
N GLN A 448 36.02 2.81 -12.12
CA GLN A 448 36.46 3.01 -13.51
C GLN A 448 36.78 4.47 -13.83
N THR A 449 36.36 5.44 -13.01
CA THR A 449 36.50 6.88 -13.31
C THR A 449 37.77 7.53 -12.75
N ASP A 450 38.70 6.78 -12.15
CA ASP A 450 39.90 7.30 -11.43
C ASP A 450 39.57 8.30 -10.30
N ILE A 451 38.32 8.32 -9.84
CA ILE A 451 37.88 9.15 -8.71
C ILE A 451 38.44 8.55 -7.43
N SER A 452 38.95 9.38 -6.53
CA SER A 452 39.40 8.92 -5.21
C SER A 452 38.18 8.40 -4.43
N VAL A 453 37.99 7.07 -4.40
CA VAL A 453 36.92 6.39 -3.66
C VAL A 453 37.39 6.17 -2.22
N GLY A 454 36.55 6.49 -1.23
CA GLY A 454 36.81 6.13 0.17
C GLY A 454 36.53 4.64 0.43
N GLN A 455 36.50 4.24 1.71
CA GLN A 455 35.93 2.95 2.05
C GLN A 455 34.46 2.94 1.61
N SER A 456 34.05 1.96 0.79
CA SER A 456 32.67 1.81 0.34
C SER A 456 31.72 1.85 1.54
N ASP A 457 30.64 2.64 1.47
CA ASP A 457 29.60 2.62 2.51
C ASP A 457 29.21 1.17 2.81
N LYS A 458 29.23 0.77 4.09
CA LYS A 458 28.51 -0.42 4.53
C LYS A 458 27.03 -0.08 4.59
N ILE A 459 26.37 -0.09 3.43
CA ILE A 459 24.91 0.02 3.35
C ILE A 459 24.33 -1.36 3.67
N ASP A 460 24.27 -1.67 4.95
CA ASP A 460 23.49 -2.79 5.47
C ASP A 460 22.03 -2.35 5.56
N VAL A 461 21.17 -2.90 4.69
CA VAL A 461 19.72 -2.82 4.93
C VAL A 461 19.43 -3.83 6.04
N VAL A 462 19.45 -3.37 7.28
CA VAL A 462 19.15 -4.19 8.45
C VAL A 462 17.66 -4.55 8.43
N ILE A 463 17.37 -5.83 8.24
CA ILE A 463 16.08 -6.43 8.60
C ILE A 463 16.22 -6.79 10.08
N ASP A 464 15.58 -6.03 10.97
CA ASP A 464 15.83 -6.02 12.43
C ASP A 464 15.62 -7.36 13.17
N SER A 465 15.15 -8.41 12.50
CA SER A 465 15.07 -9.74 13.10
C SER A 465 14.85 -10.81 12.05
N LEU A 466 15.74 -11.80 12.01
CA LEU A 466 15.44 -13.09 11.42
C LEU A 466 14.90 -14.00 12.52
N GLU A 467 13.58 -14.20 12.54
CA GLU A 467 12.95 -15.23 13.36
C GLU A 467 13.04 -16.57 12.62
N ILE A 468 13.65 -17.56 13.26
CA ILE A 468 13.77 -18.91 12.72
C ILE A 468 12.97 -19.83 13.62
N THR A 469 11.99 -20.52 13.04
CA THR A 469 11.18 -21.51 13.77
C THR A 469 11.67 -22.91 13.45
N ILE A 470 12.12 -23.64 14.47
CA ILE A 470 12.54 -25.04 14.36
C ILE A 470 11.67 -25.86 15.33
N ASN A 471 10.91 -26.81 14.80
CA ASN A 471 10.02 -27.70 15.57
C ASN A 471 9.03 -26.97 16.50
N GLY A 472 8.46 -25.85 16.03
CA GLY A 472 7.45 -25.09 16.78
C GLY A 472 8.02 -24.19 17.88
N VAL A 473 9.34 -24.10 18.02
CA VAL A 473 10.02 -23.15 18.91
C VAL A 473 10.64 -22.05 18.06
N THR A 474 10.28 -20.79 18.35
CA THR A 474 10.80 -19.62 17.66
C THR A 474 12.11 -19.17 18.31
N TYR A 475 13.15 -19.04 17.51
CA TYR A 475 14.45 -18.52 17.92
C TYR A 475 14.66 -17.14 17.30
N THR A 476 15.08 -16.18 18.12
CA THR A 476 15.50 -14.85 17.66
C THR A 476 17.00 -14.86 17.44
N ALA A 477 17.46 -14.78 16.18
CA ALA A 477 18.86 -14.60 15.89
C ALA A 477 19.27 -13.15 16.20
N THR A 478 20.05 -12.94 17.27
CA THR A 478 20.63 -11.64 17.62
C THR A 478 22.14 -11.68 17.40
N LYS A 479 22.71 -10.60 16.84
CA LYS A 479 24.15 -10.45 16.64
C LYS A 479 24.83 -10.28 17.99
N LYS A 480 25.77 -11.16 18.35
CA LYS A 480 26.66 -11.00 19.50
C LYS A 480 28.05 -10.58 19.00
N PRO A 481 28.72 -9.58 19.60
CA PRO A 481 30.10 -9.27 19.24
C PRO A 481 31.01 -10.46 19.58
N ILE A 482 31.92 -10.79 18.68
CA ILE A 482 33.08 -11.66 18.97
C ILE A 482 34.26 -10.74 19.24
#